data_AF-A0A6I5A2X9-F1
#
_entry.id   AF-A0A6I5A2X9-F1
#
_cell.length_a   1.000
_cell.length_b   1.000
_cell.length_c   1.000
_cell.angle_alpha   90.00
_cell.angle_beta   90.00
_cell.angle_gamma   90.00
#
_symmetry.space_group_name_H-M   'P 1'
#
loop_
_entity.id
_entity.type
_entity.pdbx_description
1 polymer ?
#
loop_
_entity_poly.entity_id
_entity_poly.type
_entity_poly.pdbx_seq_one_letter_code
_entity_poly.pdbx_strand_id
1 'polypeptide(L)'
;MSKKGEIPIKTIIIDPSHGCSDPGVSYKGFLKKNYNLTIALKVHIYLLNHSMTRSSDQTISLTERTNMANSMNADYFLSIHNNASDGRGFESHIYNDQVSKQTREAQKK
;
A
#
# COMPACT_ATOMS: atom_id res chain seq x y z
N MET A 1 -3.21 -10.86 -25.99
CA MET A 1 -3.51 -9.62 -26.75
C MET A 1 -4.79 -9.02 -26.17
N SER A 2 -4.71 -7.90 -25.46
CA SER A 2 -5.90 -7.21 -24.95
C SER A 2 -6.67 -6.59 -26.13
N LYS A 3 -8.00 -6.72 -26.14
CA LYS A 3 -8.87 -6.18 -27.20
C LYS A 3 -8.92 -4.65 -27.07
N LYS A 4 -8.83 -3.97 -28.22
CA LYS A 4 -8.90 -2.52 -28.32
C LYS A 4 -10.25 -2.04 -27.74
N GLY A 5 -10.24 -1.44 -26.54
CA GLY A 5 -11.42 -0.91 -25.85
C GLY A 5 -11.66 -1.42 -24.43
N GLU A 6 -10.99 -2.50 -23.99
CA GLU A 6 -11.02 -2.91 -22.58
C GLU A 6 -10.04 -2.06 -21.77
N ILE A 7 -10.52 -1.47 -20.67
CA ILE A 7 -9.63 -0.89 -19.66
C ILE A 7 -8.93 -2.07 -19.01
N PRO A 8 -7.60 -2.23 -19.15
CA PRO A 8 -6.90 -3.34 -18.52
C PRO A 8 -7.06 -3.24 -17.00
N ILE A 9 -7.58 -4.30 -16.39
CA ILE A 9 -7.77 -4.38 -14.94
C ILE A 9 -6.40 -4.29 -14.29
N LYS A 10 -6.21 -3.25 -13.47
CA LYS A 10 -4.96 -2.98 -12.77
C LYS A 10 -4.84 -3.86 -11.53
N THR A 11 -3.69 -4.51 -11.34
CA THR A 11 -3.39 -5.27 -10.13
C THR A 11 -2.78 -4.33 -9.09
N ILE A 12 -3.43 -4.23 -7.91
CA ILE A 12 -3.00 -3.33 -6.84
C ILE A 12 -2.56 -4.15 -5.62
N ILE A 13 -1.35 -3.89 -5.10
CA ILE A 13 -0.96 -4.36 -3.76
C ILE A 13 -1.34 -3.30 -2.73
N ILE A 14 -2.14 -3.69 -1.75
CA ILE A 14 -2.45 -2.89 -0.57
C ILE A 14 -1.50 -3.32 0.55
N ASP A 15 -0.77 -2.36 1.11
CA ASP A 15 0.22 -2.60 2.14
C ASP A 15 -0.13 -1.88 3.45
N PRO A 16 -0.82 -2.56 4.39
CA PRO A 16 -0.97 -2.01 5.73
C PRO A 16 0.38 -2.07 6.46
N SER A 17 0.99 -0.92 6.71
CA SER A 17 2.34 -0.87 7.29
C SER A 17 2.39 -1.32 8.76
N HIS A 18 3.59 -1.60 9.25
CA HIS A 18 3.86 -2.21 10.56
C HIS A 18 3.24 -3.62 10.70
N GLY A 19 3.19 -4.16 11.91
CA GLY A 19 2.59 -5.47 12.23
C GLY A 19 3.36 -6.23 13.31
N CYS A 20 2.63 -6.98 14.13
CA CYS A 20 3.08 -7.78 15.27
C CYS A 20 4.15 -7.05 16.11
N SER A 21 5.42 -7.42 15.96
CA SER A 21 6.58 -6.89 16.70
C SER A 21 6.87 -5.41 16.43
N ASP A 22 6.36 -4.88 15.32
CA ASP A 22 6.40 -3.47 15.00
C ASP A 22 4.99 -2.88 15.20
N PRO A 23 4.70 -2.23 16.34
CA PRO A 23 3.42 -1.58 16.57
C PRO A 23 3.25 -0.26 15.80
N GLY A 24 4.35 0.28 15.24
CA GLY A 24 4.45 1.70 14.92
C GLY A 24 4.34 2.58 16.17
N VAL A 25 3.84 3.80 16.01
CA VAL A 25 3.61 4.71 17.14
C VAL A 25 2.35 4.32 17.91
N SER A 26 2.43 4.40 19.24
CA SER A 26 1.30 4.25 20.16
C SER A 26 0.83 5.62 20.64
N TYR A 27 -0.47 5.88 20.59
CA TYR A 27 -1.08 7.08 21.16
C TYR A 27 -2.31 6.70 21.97
N LYS A 28 -2.31 7.02 23.28
CA LYS A 28 -3.42 6.72 24.21
C LYS A 28 -3.89 5.26 24.18
N GLY A 29 -2.95 4.31 24.04
CA GLY A 29 -3.24 2.87 23.98
C GLY A 29 -3.65 2.35 22.59
N PHE A 30 -3.77 3.23 21.59
CA PHE A 30 -4.03 2.82 20.22
C PHE A 30 -2.73 2.63 19.43
N LEU A 31 -2.62 1.47 18.76
CA LEU A 31 -1.45 1.11 17.97
C LEU A 31 -1.66 1.43 16.49
N LYS A 32 -0.72 2.16 15.88
CA LYS A 32 -0.74 2.52 14.45
C LYS A 32 -0.98 1.33 13.53
N LYS A 33 -0.37 0.17 13.80
CA LYS A 33 -0.57 -1.06 13.02
C LYS A 33 -2.04 -1.50 12.88
N ASN A 34 -2.87 -1.25 13.89
CA ASN A 34 -4.29 -1.65 13.91
C ASN A 34 -5.12 -0.70 13.03
N TYR A 35 -4.84 0.60 13.08
CA TYR A 35 -5.50 1.57 12.21
C TYR A 35 -5.13 1.35 10.74
N ASN A 36 -3.85 1.13 10.45
CA ASN A 36 -3.39 0.82 9.10
C ASN A 36 -4.11 -0.42 8.54
N LEU A 37 -4.20 -1.50 9.33
CA LEU A 37 -4.93 -2.72 8.93
C LEU A 37 -6.41 -2.44 8.72
N THR A 38 -7.06 -1.71 9.63
CA THR A 38 -8.49 -1.38 9.53
C THR A 38 -8.80 -0.56 8.28
N ILE A 39 -7.97 0.43 7.96
CA ILE A 39 -8.13 1.24 6.75
C ILE A 39 -7.93 0.36 5.51
N ALA A 40 -6.87 -0.45 5.47
CA ALA A 40 -6.60 -1.36 4.36
C ALA A 40 -7.74 -2.36 4.12
N LEU A 41 -8.33 -2.89 5.19
CA LEU A 41 -9.48 -3.78 5.13
C LEU A 41 -10.72 -3.11 4.54
N LYS A 42 -10.91 -1.81 4.80
CA LYS A 42 -11.99 -1.04 4.15
C LYS A 42 -11.69 -0.75 2.69
N VAL A 43 -10.44 -0.38 2.36
CA VAL A 43 -10.02 -0.06 0.99
C VAL A 43 -10.20 -1.26 0.06
N HIS A 44 -9.82 -2.46 0.51
CA HIS A 44 -9.83 -3.64 -0.36
C HIS A 44 -11.24 -3.99 -0.87
N ILE A 45 -12.29 -3.62 -0.14
CA ILE A 45 -13.69 -3.86 -0.53
C ILE A 45 -14.05 -3.08 -1.80
N TYR A 46 -13.38 -1.95 -2.05
CA TYR A 46 -13.64 -1.08 -3.21
C TYR A 46 -12.78 -1.42 -4.45
N LEU A 47 -11.81 -2.33 -4.34
CA LEU A 47 -10.88 -2.65 -5.43
C LEU A 47 -11.22 -3.99 -6.07
N LEU A 48 -11.39 -4.00 -7.40
CA LEU A 48 -11.76 -5.19 -8.16
C LEU A 48 -10.65 -6.24 -8.27
N ASN A 49 -9.39 -5.82 -8.33
CA ASN A 49 -8.23 -6.71 -8.47
C ASN A 49 -7.10 -6.22 -7.56
N HIS A 50 -6.94 -6.89 -6.43
CA HIS A 50 -5.96 -6.51 -5.43
C HIS A 50 -5.39 -7.72 -4.69
N SER A 51 -4.29 -7.50 -3.99
CA SER A 51 -3.76 -8.40 -2.96
C SER A 51 -3.21 -7.58 -1.80
N MET A 52 -3.11 -8.18 -0.62
CA MET A 52 -2.64 -7.48 0.58
C MET A 52 -1.31 -8.07 1.06
N THR A 53 -0.36 -7.23 1.49
CA THR A 53 0.88 -7.73 2.11
C THR A 53 0.63 -8.43 3.44
N ARG A 54 -0.43 -8.00 4.16
CA ARG A 54 -1.01 -8.71 5.31
C ARG A 54 -2.50 -8.40 5.44
N SER A 55 -3.26 -9.39 5.91
CA SER A 55 -4.68 -9.26 6.26
C SER A 55 -4.95 -9.48 7.77
N SER A 56 -3.89 -9.72 8.54
CA SER A 56 -3.90 -9.93 9.99
C SER A 56 -2.73 -9.18 10.66
N ASP A 57 -2.63 -9.30 11.98
CA ASP A 57 -1.51 -8.74 12.75
C ASP A 57 -0.28 -9.65 12.66
N GLN A 58 0.57 -9.43 11.67
CA GLN A 58 1.79 -10.21 11.41
C GLN A 58 2.95 -9.31 11.00
N THR A 59 4.18 -9.72 11.34
CA THR A 59 5.40 -9.05 10.89
C THR A 59 5.67 -9.43 9.44
N ILE A 60 5.76 -8.44 8.57
CA ILE A 60 6.26 -8.58 7.18
C ILE A 60 7.35 -7.52 7.00
N SER A 61 8.56 -7.92 6.60
CA SER A 61 9.67 -6.99 6.38
C SER A 61 9.43 -6.09 5.17
N LEU A 62 10.17 -4.97 5.08
CA LEU A 62 10.07 -4.06 3.93
C LEU A 62 10.42 -4.77 2.62
N THR A 63 11.44 -5.64 2.64
CA THR A 63 11.87 -6.42 1.46
C THR A 63 10.81 -7.44 1.05
N GLU A 64 10.14 -8.11 1.98
CA GLU A 64 9.06 -9.04 1.64
C GLU A 64 7.88 -8.32 0.99
N ARG A 65 7.51 -7.13 1.50
CA ARG A 65 6.41 -6.32 0.93
C ARG A 65 6.69 -5.96 -0.53
N THR A 66 7.91 -5.50 -0.84
CA THR A 66 8.28 -5.14 -2.21
C THR A 66 8.43 -6.37 -3.10
N ASN A 67 8.96 -7.48 -2.58
CA ASN A 67 9.05 -8.74 -3.32
C ASN A 67 7.68 -9.28 -3.71
N MET A 68 6.68 -9.19 -2.84
CA MET A 68 5.29 -9.57 -3.18
C MET A 68 4.79 -8.78 -4.39
N ALA A 69 4.94 -7.45 -4.37
CA ALA A 69 4.52 -6.60 -5.47
C ALA A 69 5.22 -6.92 -6.80
N ASN A 70 6.55 -7.13 -6.75
CA ASN A 70 7.34 -7.48 -7.91
C ASN A 70 6.95 -8.86 -8.47
N SER A 71 6.78 -9.86 -7.60
CA SER A 71 6.42 -11.23 -8.01
C SER A 71 5.05 -11.32 -8.69
N MET A 72 4.12 -10.45 -8.30
CA MET A 72 2.76 -10.38 -8.86
C MET A 72 2.68 -9.46 -10.08
N ASN A 73 3.79 -8.85 -10.51
CA ASN A 73 3.82 -7.82 -11.56
C ASN A 73 2.76 -6.74 -11.33
N ALA A 74 2.64 -6.27 -10.08
CA ALA A 74 1.60 -5.30 -9.70
C ALA A 74 1.76 -3.99 -10.48
N ASP A 75 0.63 -3.40 -10.89
CA ASP A 75 0.61 -2.09 -11.53
C ASP A 75 0.82 -0.96 -10.52
N TYR A 76 0.28 -1.12 -9.31
CA TYR A 76 0.39 -0.15 -8.23
C TYR A 76 0.66 -0.81 -6.89
N PHE A 77 1.40 -0.10 -6.05
CA PHE A 77 1.63 -0.43 -4.65
C PHE A 77 1.13 0.71 -3.77
N LEU A 78 0.13 0.44 -2.93
CA LEU A 78 -0.50 1.40 -2.03
C LEU A 78 -0.12 1.05 -0.59
N SER A 79 0.86 1.77 -0.03
CA SER A 79 1.19 1.64 1.40
C SER A 79 0.39 2.62 2.24
N ILE A 80 -0.23 2.12 3.31
CA ILE A 80 -1.10 2.89 4.19
C ILE A 80 -0.39 3.10 5.53
N HIS A 81 -0.16 4.37 5.86
CA HIS A 81 0.47 4.82 7.10
C HIS A 81 -0.39 5.89 7.78
N ASN A 82 -0.40 5.88 9.11
CA ASN A 82 -0.83 7.03 9.91
C ASN A 82 0.39 7.81 10.42
N ASN A 83 0.43 9.12 10.21
CA ASN A 83 1.53 9.94 10.69
C ASN A 83 1.56 10.03 12.22
N ALA A 84 2.73 10.35 12.74
CA ALA A 84 2.97 10.53 14.16
C ALA A 84 3.73 11.83 14.37
N SER A 85 2.97 12.93 14.44
CA SER A 85 3.44 14.27 14.77
C SER A 85 2.26 15.10 15.27
N ASP A 86 2.49 16.34 15.69
CA ASP A 86 1.42 17.26 16.10
C ASP A 86 0.60 17.82 14.91
N GLY A 87 1.03 17.52 13.68
CA GLY A 87 0.34 17.91 12.47
C GLY A 87 -0.99 17.16 12.28
N ARG A 88 -1.94 17.81 11.62
CA ARG A 88 -3.23 17.22 11.23
C ARG A 88 -3.44 17.38 9.73
N GLY A 89 -3.82 16.30 9.05
CA GLY A 89 -4.07 16.34 7.62
C GLY A 89 -3.86 15.00 6.93
N PHE A 90 -3.78 15.05 5.62
CA PHE A 90 -3.48 13.94 4.72
C PHE A 90 -2.25 14.30 3.88
N GLU A 91 -1.40 13.31 3.63
CA GLU A 91 -0.29 13.42 2.68
C GLU A 91 -0.17 12.14 1.87
N SER A 92 0.33 12.27 0.65
CA SER A 92 0.64 11.16 -0.25
C SER A 92 2.07 11.30 -0.75
N HIS A 93 2.83 10.22 -0.70
CA HIS A 93 4.21 10.19 -1.16
C HIS A 93 4.33 9.30 -2.39
N ILE A 94 5.12 9.76 -3.37
CA ILE A 94 5.53 8.95 -4.52
C ILE A 94 7.05 8.93 -4.56
N TYR A 95 7.64 7.76 -4.81
CA TYR A 95 9.07 7.66 -5.06
C TYR A 95 9.36 8.23 -6.46
N ASN A 96 10.19 9.27 -6.53
CA ASN A 96 10.39 10.10 -7.73
C ASN A 96 11.85 10.14 -8.22
N ASP A 97 12.72 9.30 -7.66
CA ASP A 97 14.14 9.21 -8.04
C ASP A 97 14.32 8.20 -9.19
N GLN A 98 15.02 7.08 -8.98
CA GLN A 98 15.34 6.13 -10.05
C GLN A 98 14.18 5.19 -10.35
N VAL A 99 13.14 5.71 -11.00
CA VAL A 99 11.97 4.95 -11.46
C VAL A 99 11.92 4.77 -12.97
N SER A 100 11.25 3.70 -13.42
CA SER A 100 11.07 3.42 -14.84
C SER A 100 10.34 4.56 -15.58
N LYS A 101 10.52 4.67 -16.90
CA LYS A 101 9.75 5.63 -17.71
C LYS A 101 8.24 5.40 -17.55
N GLN A 102 7.81 4.14 -17.50
CA GLN A 102 6.41 3.76 -17.28
C GLN A 102 5.87 4.29 -15.95
N THR A 103 6.63 4.16 -14.87
CA THR A 103 6.26 4.69 -13.54
C THR A 103 6.12 6.21 -13.57
N ARG A 104 7.05 6.93 -14.22
CA ARG A 104 6.95 8.40 -14.36
C ARG A 104 5.72 8.85 -15.14
N GLU A 105 5.35 8.12 -16.19
CA GLU A 105 4.12 8.41 -16.93
C GLU A 105 2.86 8.09 -16.12
N ALA A 106 2.87 7.04 -15.29
CA ALA A 106 1.77 6.73 -14.39
C ALA A 106 1.58 7.80 -13.30
N GLN A 107 2.67 8.41 -12.81
CA GLN A 107 2.65 9.45 -11.77
C GLN A 107 2.12 10.81 -12.25
N LYS A 108 2.00 11.04 -13.57
CA LYS A 108 1.48 12.30 -14.14
C LYS A 108 -0.04 12.33 -14.32
N LYS A 109 -0.70 11.19 -14.15
CA LYS A 109 -2.14 11.03 -14.36
C LYS A 109 -2.88 11.15 -13.04
#